data_AF-A0A1E7H122-F1
#
_entry.id   AF-A0A1E7H122-F1
#
_cell.length_a   1.000
_cell.length_b   1.000
_cell.length_c   1.000
_cell.angle_alpha   90.00
_cell.angle_beta   90.00
_cell.angle_gamma   90.00
#
_symmetry.space_group_name_H-M   'P 1'
#
loop_
_entity.id
_entity.type
_entity.pdbx_description
1 polymer ?
#
loop_
_entity_poly.entity_id
_entity_poly.type
_entity_poly.pdbx_seq_one_letter_code
_entity_poly.pdbx_strand_id
1 'polypeptide(L)' 'MVINFECKGCKKEFDCEMGKIGINEQTWRPDFERPIICPRCGERTMDEVFLTELGQSQMTEATMDA' A
#
# COMPACT_ATOMS: atom_id res chain seq x y z
N MET A 1 -4.52 -2.23 -8.92
CA MET A 1 -3.12 -2.59 -8.65
C MET A 1 -3.02 -3.36 -7.35
N VAL A 2 -2.11 -4.33 -7.27
CA VAL A 2 -1.83 -5.07 -6.02
C VAL A 2 -0.49 -4.60 -5.48
N ILE A 3 -0.46 -4.21 -4.21
CA ILE A 3 0.75 -3.77 -3.51
C ILE A 3 1.01 -4.71 -2.33
N ASN A 4 2.27 -5.12 -2.18
CA ASN A 4 2.72 -5.96 -1.08
C ASN A 4 3.13 -5.11 0.12
N PHE A 5 2.58 -5.44 1.30
CA PHE A 5 2.83 -4.72 2.54
C PHE A 5 3.19 -5.68 3.67
N GLU A 6 3.98 -5.22 4.64
CA GLU A 6 4.15 -5.88 5.94
C GLU A 6 3.31 -5.16 7.01
N CYS A 7 2.42 -5.88 7.69
CA CYS A 7 1.63 -5.30 8.77
C CYS A 7 2.50 -5.08 10.02
N LYS A 8 2.56 -3.84 10.55
CA LYS A 8 3.33 -3.56 11.78
C LYS A 8 2.78 -4.28 13.01
N GLY A 9 1.46 -4.52 13.05
CA GLY A 9 0.77 -5.23 14.14
C GLY A 9 1.09 -6.73 14.21
N CYS A 10 0.88 -7.48 13.12
CA CYS A 10 1.08 -8.94 13.12
C CYS A 10 2.40 -9.41 12.47
N LYS A 11 3.21 -8.50 11.93
CA LYS A 11 4.52 -8.77 11.28
C LYS A 11 4.42 -9.79 10.13
N LYS A 12 3.30 -9.76 9.41
CA LYS A 12 3.09 -10.61 8.23
C LYS A 12 2.98 -9.75 6.99
N GLU A 13 3.63 -10.23 5.96
CA GLU A 13 3.49 -9.74 4.60
C GLU A 13 2.16 -10.19 4.02
N PHE A 14 1.54 -9.33 3.22
CA PHE A 14 0.29 -9.61 2.53
C PHE A 14 0.18 -8.73 1.30
N ASP A 15 -0.45 -9.27 0.27
CA ASP A 15 -0.84 -8.54 -0.91
C ASP A 15 -2.19 -7.87 -0.70
N CYS A 16 -2.30 -6.60 -1.10
CA CYS A 16 -3.54 -5.86 -0.98
C CYS A 16 -3.89 -5.15 -2.29
N GLU A 17 -5.13 -5.31 -2.74
CA GLU A 17 -5.62 -4.65 -3.94
C GLU A 17 -5.96 -3.18 -3.64
N MET A 18 -5.15 -2.26 -4.14
CA MET A 18 -5.24 -0.82 -3.89
C MET A 18 -6.06 -0.06 -4.95
N GLY A 19 -6.48 -0.72 -6.04
CA GLY A 19 -7.14 -0.05 -7.17
C GLY A 19 -6.18 0.89 -7.90
N LYS A 20 -6.63 2.12 -8.21
CA LYS A 20 -5.76 3.19 -8.72
C LYS A 20 -4.95 3.83 -7.58
N ILE A 21 -3.74 4.25 -7.91
CA ILE A 21 -2.83 4.94 -6.99
C ILE A 21 -2.63 6.35 -7.50
N GLY A 22 -2.95 7.34 -6.67
CA GLY A 22 -2.71 8.75 -6.92
C GLY A 22 -1.68 9.33 -5.94
N ILE A 23 -1.41 10.62 -6.09
CA ILE A 23 -0.68 11.41 -5.10
C ILE A 23 -1.69 12.40 -4.51
N ASN A 24 -1.81 12.42 -3.19
CA ASN A 24 -2.53 13.48 -2.51
C ASN A 24 -1.71 14.78 -2.59
N GLU A 25 -2.20 15.79 -3.30
CA GLU A 25 -1.47 17.05 -3.57
C GLU A 25 -1.17 17.87 -2.30
N GLN A 26 -1.94 17.66 -1.22
CA GLN A 26 -1.74 18.38 0.05
C GLN A 26 -0.67 17.73 0.92
N THR A 27 -0.68 16.40 0.99
CA THR A 27 0.24 15.65 1.88
C THR A 27 1.44 15.06 1.15
N TRP A 28 1.45 15.10 -0.19
CA TRP A 28 2.45 14.44 -1.05
C TRP A 28 2.62 12.95 -0.74
N ARG A 29 1.57 12.31 -0.19
CA ARG A 29 1.55 10.89 0.12
C ARG A 29 0.76 10.14 -0.95
N PRO A 30 1.04 8.85 -1.19
CA PRO A 30 0.19 8.01 -2.01
C PRO A 30 -1.24 8.01 -1.49
N ASP A 31 -2.20 8.21 -2.39
CA ASP A 31 -3.62 8.05 -2.15
C ASP A 31 -4.10 6.80 -2.89
N PHE A 32 -4.79 5.92 -2.18
CA PHE A 32 -5.25 4.65 -2.73
C PHE A 32 -6.77 4.66 -2.86
N GLU A 33 -7.28 4.13 -3.96
CA GLU A 33 -8.73 3.99 -4.18
C GLU A 33 -9.39 3.08 -3.13
N ARG A 34 -8.61 2.16 -2.54
CA ARG A 34 -9.10 1.17 -1.57
C ARG A 34 -8.28 1.19 -0.28
N PRO A 35 -8.90 0.86 0.86
CA PRO A 35 -8.20 0.79 2.15
C PRO A 35 -7.21 -0.37 2.19
N ILE A 36 -6.21 -0.26 3.05
CA ILE A 36 -5.22 -1.32 3.29
C ILE A 36 -5.82 -2.30 4.29
N ILE A 37 -6.16 -3.51 3.84
CA ILE A 37 -6.78 -4.52 4.68
C ILE A 37 -5.79 -5.65 4.96
N CYS A 38 -5.29 -5.72 6.18
CA CYS A 38 -4.50 -6.86 6.63
C CYS A 38 -5.45 -8.04 6.97
N PRO A 39 -5.24 -9.24 6.41
CA PRO A 39 -6.15 -10.38 6.61
C PRO A 39 -6.25 -10.87 8.06
N ARG A 40 -5.30 -10.50 8.92
CA ARG A 40 -5.29 -10.87 10.35
C ARG A 40 -5.76 -9.76 11.28
N CYS A 41 -5.64 -8.52 10.82
CA CYS A 41 -5.76 -7.36 11.67
C CYS A 41 -6.91 -6.42 11.28
N GLY A 42 -7.48 -6.61 10.09
CA GLY A 42 -8.47 -5.70 9.51
C GLY A 42 -7.81 -4.49 8.84
N GLU A 43 -8.56 -3.40 8.80
CA GLU A 43 -8.15 -2.15 8.18
C GLU A 43 -6.92 -1.55 8.88
N ARG A 44 -5.97 -1.07 8.07
CA ARG A 44 -4.72 -0.45 8.47
C ARG A 44 -4.51 0.85 7.71
N THR A 45 -3.85 1.79 8.34
CA THR A 45 -3.34 3.00 7.71
C THR A 45 -1.94 2.78 7.15
N MET A 46 -1.48 3.69 6.28
CA MET A 46 -0.09 3.66 5.77
C MET A 46 0.97 3.72 6.89
N ASP A 47 0.66 4.38 8.00
CA ASP A 47 1.58 4.45 9.15
C ASP A 47 1.61 3.14 9.96
N GLU A 48 0.69 2.20 9.72
CA GLU A 48 0.59 0.89 10.37
C GLU A 48 1.10 -0.27 9.52
N VAL A 49 1.62 0.02 8.32
CA VAL A 49 2.24 -0.96 7.43
C VAL A 49 3.63 -0.50 6.99
N PHE A 50 4.45 -1.44 6.55
CA PHE A 50 5.66 -1.16 5.80
C PHE A 50 5.47 -1.56 4.34
N LEU A 51 6.02 -0.78 3.43
CA LEU A 51 6.20 -1.22 2.04
C LEU A 51 7.37 -2.19 2.00
N THR A 52 7.10 -3.42 1.59
CA THR A 52 8.16 -4.41 1.35
C THR A 52 8.97 -4.01 0.12
N GLU A 53 10.08 -4.70 -0.14
CA GLU A 53 10.87 -4.45 -1.36
C GLU A 53 10.01 -4.65 -2.61
N LEU A 54 9.17 -5.70 -2.63
CA LEU A 54 8.21 -5.94 -3.71
C LEU A 54 7.18 -4.80 -3.81
N GLY A 55 6.63 -4.36 -2.68
CA GLY A 55 5.70 -3.24 -2.64
C GLY A 55 6.29 -1.96 -3.22
N GLN A 56 7.56 -1.67 -2.93
CA GLN A 56 8.25 -0.49 -3.48
C GLN A 56 8.44 -0.57 -5.00
N SER A 57 8.83 -1.74 -5.52
CA SER A 57 8.91 -1.96 -6.97
C SER A 57 7.55 -1.77 -7.64
N GLN A 58 6.50 -2.37 -7.08
CA GLN A 58 5.13 -2.22 -7.59
C GLN A 58 4.68 -0.74 -7.58
N MET A 59 4.93 0.00 -6.50
CA MET A 59 4.63 1.44 -6.44
C MET A 59 5.38 2.25 -7.51
N THR A 60 6.59 1.84 -7.87
CA THR A 60 7.39 2.49 -8.91
C THR A 60 6.81 2.21 -10.29
N GLU A 61 6.47 0.95 -10.59
CA GLU A 61 5.79 0.58 -11.83
C GLU A 61 4.45 1.33 -11.99
N ALA A 62 3.73 1.53 -10.88
CA ALA A 62 2.45 2.26 -10.84
C ALA A 62 2.56 3.71 -11.35
N THR A 63 3.72 4.34 -11.13
CA THR A 63 3.95 5.75 -11.42
C THR A 63 4.66 5.98 -12.75
N MET A 64 5.24 4.93 -13.34
CA MET A 64 5.92 4.99 -14.65
C MET A 64 4.98 4.71 -15.84
N ASP A 65 3.82 4.09 -15.62
CA ASP A 65 2.79 3.81 -16.64
C ASP A 65 1.68 4.89 -16.71
N ALA A 66 1.90 6.07 -16.10
CA ALA A 66 0.93 7.18 -16.01
C ALA A 66 1.13 8.27 -17.07
#